data_AF-A0A6A6T0R6-F1
#
_entry.id   AF-A0A6A6T0R6-F1
#
_cell.length_a   1.000
_cell.length_b   1.000
_cell.length_c   1.000
_cell.angle_alpha   90.00
_cell.angle_beta   90.00
_cell.angle_gamma   90.00
#
_symmetry.space_group_name_H-M   'P 1'
#
loop_
_entity.id
_entity.type
_entity.pdbx_description
1 polymer ?
#
loop_
_entity_poly.entity_id
_entity_poly.type
_entity_poly.pdbx_seq_one_letter_code
_entity_poly.pdbx_strand_id
1 'polypeptide(L)'
;MAPPPSALYTTTFFLAFLLTLFVAASLRLLAILPHGPFRPTPIRRRPIATRVLIVLGSGGHTHEMFYLLRDLDTRKYTHRTYVVSSGDAFSASRAVEFEGVLEARAREAEREKEERDLASTNPTIKTRRQRDNADDTITARPFCVGPDHYTITTLPRARAIHQSLLTTPFTCLLTLLSAFGPLLSSPSELSSPNHNQNPSTPAPSASPDPYDISTRTPPSLLLTNGPATSVILILASLILKFFDIRGCASQGLCKTIYVESFARVRKLSLSGRILVWCVDRFLVQWEELEGLGPGGRSEFWGVLV
;
A
#
# COMPACT_ATOMS: atom_id res chain seq x y z
N MET A 1 22.10 -30.02 -53.24
CA MET A 1 21.38 -29.96 -51.95
C MET A 1 20.71 -28.60 -51.89
N ALA A 2 19.39 -28.53 -52.07
CA ALA A 2 18.68 -27.24 -52.09
C ALA A 2 18.73 -26.60 -50.68
N PRO A 3 18.98 -25.29 -50.56
CA PRO A 3 18.95 -24.63 -49.27
C PRO A 3 17.54 -24.78 -48.67
N PRO A 4 17.43 -25.11 -47.37
CA PRO A 4 16.13 -25.20 -46.72
C PRO A 4 15.39 -23.86 -46.85
N PRO A 5 14.07 -23.87 -47.02
CA PRO A 5 13.30 -22.67 -47.27
C PRO A 5 13.48 -21.68 -46.11
N SER A 6 13.79 -20.42 -46.45
CA SER A 6 13.99 -19.31 -45.50
C SER A 6 12.87 -19.18 -44.46
N ALA A 7 11.65 -19.59 -44.83
CA ALA A 7 10.49 -19.67 -43.93
C ALA A 7 10.74 -20.52 -42.67
N LEU A 8 11.45 -21.65 -42.77
CA LEU A 8 11.74 -22.51 -41.60
C LEU A 8 12.69 -21.84 -40.60
N TYR A 9 13.64 -21.02 -41.09
CA TYR A 9 14.52 -20.25 -40.21
C TYR A 9 13.77 -19.11 -39.52
N THR A 10 12.83 -18.46 -40.22
CA THR A 10 12.02 -17.39 -39.62
C THR A 10 11.08 -17.90 -38.52
N THR A 11 10.44 -19.06 -38.71
CA THR A 11 9.53 -19.65 -37.72
C THR A 11 10.28 -20.18 -36.51
N THR A 12 11.41 -20.84 -36.71
CA THR A 12 12.26 -21.33 -35.60
C THR A 12 12.87 -20.18 -34.80
N PHE A 13 13.34 -19.12 -35.44
CA PHE A 13 13.80 -17.91 -34.76
C PHE A 13 12.68 -17.24 -33.95
N PHE A 14 11.49 -17.10 -34.53
CA PHE A 14 10.32 -16.54 -33.85
C PHE A 14 9.92 -17.37 -32.62
N LEU A 15 9.87 -18.70 -32.74
CA LEU A 15 9.54 -19.58 -31.62
C LEU A 15 10.60 -19.53 -30.52
N ALA A 16 11.88 -19.52 -30.90
CA ALA A 16 12.98 -19.37 -29.95
C ALA A 16 12.90 -18.04 -29.20
N PHE A 17 12.58 -16.95 -29.90
CA PHE A 17 12.37 -15.63 -29.30
C PHE A 17 11.18 -15.61 -28.33
N LEU A 18 10.04 -16.21 -28.69
CA LEU A 18 8.91 -16.32 -27.77
C LEU A 18 9.25 -17.16 -26.54
N LEU A 19 10.01 -18.24 -26.70
CA LEU A 19 10.45 -19.08 -25.59
C LEU A 19 11.40 -18.33 -24.65
N THR A 20 12.37 -17.58 -25.19
CA THR A 20 13.29 -16.79 -24.36
C THR A 20 12.56 -15.68 -23.62
N LEU A 21 11.60 -15.00 -24.25
CA LEU A 21 10.72 -14.03 -23.58
C LEU A 21 9.89 -14.70 -22.48
N PHE A 22 9.32 -15.88 -22.74
CA PHE A 22 8.56 -16.62 -21.74
C PHE A 22 9.43 -16.99 -20.53
N VAL A 23 10.61 -17.56 -20.76
CA VAL A 23 11.55 -17.91 -19.68
C VAL A 23 11.97 -16.66 -18.90
N ALA A 24 12.34 -15.57 -19.58
CA ALA A 24 12.72 -14.33 -18.92
C ALA A 24 11.57 -13.74 -18.09
N ALA A 25 10.34 -13.76 -18.61
CA ALA A 25 9.14 -13.33 -17.90
C ALA A 25 8.84 -14.22 -16.69
N SER A 26 8.95 -15.54 -16.81
CA SER A 26 8.78 -16.48 -15.70
C SER A 26 9.83 -16.24 -14.61
N LEU A 27 11.11 -16.08 -14.96
CA LEU A 27 12.17 -15.79 -14.01
C LEU A 27 11.95 -14.44 -13.32
N ARG A 28 11.50 -13.42 -14.06
CA ARG A 28 11.17 -12.10 -13.50
C ARG A 28 9.99 -12.18 -12.54
N LEU A 29 8.95 -12.91 -12.89
CA LEU A 29 7.77 -13.12 -12.05
C LEU A 29 8.14 -13.84 -10.75
N LEU A 30 8.91 -14.92 -10.85
CA LEU A 30 9.44 -15.63 -9.68
C LEU A 30 10.27 -14.66 -8.81
N ALA A 31 11.21 -13.91 -9.39
CA ALA A 31 12.04 -12.98 -8.61
C ALA A 31 11.25 -11.93 -7.81
N ILE A 32 10.04 -11.56 -8.25
CA ILE A 32 9.17 -10.59 -7.58
C ILE A 32 8.23 -11.27 -6.59
N LEU A 33 7.80 -12.49 -6.88
CA LEU A 33 6.86 -13.19 -6.02
C LEU A 33 7.54 -13.65 -4.72
N PRO A 34 6.90 -13.42 -3.57
CA PRO A 34 7.41 -13.89 -2.30
C PRO A 34 7.31 -15.42 -2.18
N HIS A 35 8.46 -16.07 -1.93
CA HIS A 35 8.63 -17.52 -2.00
C HIS A 35 8.61 -18.26 -0.64
N GLY A 36 8.22 -17.58 0.44
CA GLY A 36 8.22 -18.20 1.75
C GLY A 36 7.59 -17.31 2.82
N PRO A 37 7.62 -17.75 4.09
CA PRO A 37 7.18 -16.94 5.21
C PRO A 37 7.99 -15.65 5.28
N PHE A 38 7.33 -14.55 5.66
CA PHE A 38 7.98 -13.26 5.76
C PHE A 38 9.16 -13.32 6.74
N ARG A 39 10.33 -12.87 6.28
CA ARG A 39 11.49 -12.66 7.14
C ARG A 39 11.70 -11.16 7.29
N PRO A 40 11.63 -10.60 8.50
CA PRO A 40 11.90 -9.19 8.72
C PRO A 40 13.34 -8.90 8.30
N THR A 41 13.49 -8.22 7.16
CA THR A 41 14.81 -7.77 6.72
C THR A 41 15.19 -6.57 7.57
N PRO A 42 16.38 -6.55 8.22
CA PRO A 42 16.80 -5.41 9.01
C PRO A 42 16.88 -4.18 8.09
N ILE A 43 16.04 -3.19 8.38
CA ILE A 43 15.99 -1.93 7.62
C ILE A 43 17.27 -1.15 7.94
N ARG A 44 18.23 -1.13 6.99
CA ARG A 44 19.51 -0.42 7.16
C ARG A 44 19.35 1.10 7.30
N ARG A 45 18.32 1.69 6.69
CA ARG A 45 17.97 3.12 6.81
C ARG A 45 16.46 3.28 6.76
N ARG A 46 15.87 3.88 7.81
CA ARG A 46 14.43 4.17 7.86
C ARG A 46 14.13 5.31 6.87
N PRO A 47 13.09 5.20 6.02
CA PRO A 47 12.75 6.27 5.09
C PRO A 47 12.36 7.55 5.85
N ILE A 48 12.65 8.71 5.24
CA ILE A 48 12.33 10.02 5.83
C ILE A 48 10.80 10.20 5.84
N ALA A 49 10.12 9.75 4.79
CA ALA A 49 8.67 9.79 4.67
C ALA A 49 8.14 8.50 4.02
N THR A 50 7.01 8.01 4.52
CA THR A 50 6.41 6.73 4.12
C THR A 50 4.99 6.97 3.61
N ARG A 51 4.77 6.78 2.31
CA ARG A 51 3.44 6.83 1.72
C ARG A 51 2.76 5.47 1.85
N VAL A 52 1.57 5.44 2.43
CA VAL A 52 0.73 4.25 2.56
C VAL A 52 -0.54 4.41 1.73
N LEU A 53 -0.92 3.37 0.99
CA LEU A 53 -2.18 3.28 0.27
C LEU A 53 -3.06 2.27 1.00
N ILE A 54 -4.25 2.69 1.40
CA ILE A 54 -5.20 1.91 2.19
C ILE A 54 -6.43 1.66 1.33
N VAL A 55 -6.80 0.41 1.12
CA VAL A 55 -8.04 0.08 0.41
C VAL A 55 -9.17 -0.12 1.41
N LEU A 56 -10.22 0.68 1.29
CA LEU A 56 -11.43 0.58 2.09
C LEU A 56 -12.46 -0.31 1.37
N GLY A 57 -12.82 -1.42 2.02
CA GLY A 57 -13.90 -2.30 1.55
C GLY A 57 -15.27 -1.87 2.08
N SER A 58 -16.35 -2.02 1.32
CA SER A 58 -17.67 -1.54 1.76
C SER A 58 -18.18 -2.19 3.05
N GLY A 59 -18.74 -1.40 3.96
CA GLY A 59 -19.45 -1.88 5.17
C GLY A 59 -18.52 -2.38 6.27
N GLY A 60 -18.61 -3.67 6.61
CA GLY A 60 -17.84 -4.29 7.71
C GLY A 60 -16.33 -4.23 7.48
N HIS A 61 -15.85 -4.40 6.25
CA HIS A 61 -14.43 -4.30 5.94
C HIS A 61 -13.84 -2.92 6.19
N THR A 62 -14.60 -1.83 5.97
CA THR A 62 -14.16 -0.48 6.31
C THR A 62 -13.97 -0.32 7.82
N HIS A 63 -14.87 -0.89 8.63
CA HIS A 63 -14.73 -0.85 10.09
C HIS A 63 -13.49 -1.65 10.54
N GLU A 64 -13.31 -2.87 10.02
CA GLU A 64 -12.09 -3.66 10.26
C GLU A 64 -10.83 -2.85 9.90
N MET A 65 -10.83 -2.14 8.77
CA MET A 65 -9.68 -1.36 8.31
C MET A 65 -9.39 -0.17 9.22
N PHE A 66 -10.40 0.59 9.66
CA PHE A 66 -10.15 1.70 10.59
C PHE A 66 -9.72 1.21 11.97
N TYR A 67 -10.18 0.05 12.41
CA TYR A 67 -9.70 -0.55 13.65
C TYR A 67 -8.23 -0.96 13.55
N LEU A 68 -7.82 -1.56 12.42
CA LEU A 68 -6.40 -1.85 12.12
C LEU A 68 -5.52 -0.59 12.15
N LEU A 69 -6.07 0.54 11.71
CA LEU A 69 -5.36 1.81 11.61
C LEU A 69 -5.44 2.65 12.90
N ARG A 70 -6.16 2.21 13.93
CA ARG A 70 -6.43 3.02 15.13
C ARG A 70 -5.16 3.56 15.79
N ASP A 71 -4.06 2.81 15.74
CA ASP A 71 -2.78 3.15 16.38
C ASP A 71 -1.71 3.55 15.34
N LEU A 72 -2.14 4.02 14.16
CA LEU A 72 -1.24 4.45 13.09
C LEU A 72 -0.45 5.69 13.49
N ASP A 73 0.88 5.59 13.55
CA ASP A 73 1.77 6.73 13.81
C ASP A 73 1.90 7.64 12.57
N THR A 74 1.34 8.84 12.65
CA THR A 74 1.34 9.84 11.58
C THR A 74 2.73 10.45 11.32
N ARG A 75 3.69 10.32 12.26
CA ARG A 75 5.08 10.75 12.05
C ARG A 75 5.85 9.81 11.12
N LYS A 76 5.44 8.54 11.09
CA LYS A 76 6.04 7.50 10.23
C LYS A 76 5.35 7.45 8.88
N TYR A 77 4.03 7.42 8.88
CA TYR A 77 3.18 7.34 7.69
C TYR A 77 2.70 8.74 7.31
N THR A 78 3.61 9.48 6.68
CA THR A 78 3.48 10.91 6.40
C THR A 78 2.40 11.26 5.40
N HIS A 79 2.04 10.31 4.52
CA HIS A 79 0.97 10.50 3.55
C HIS A 79 0.11 9.23 3.40
N ARG A 80 -1.21 9.39 3.47
CA ARG A 80 -2.19 8.30 3.48
C ARG A 80 -3.18 8.44 2.33
N THR A 81 -3.10 7.54 1.36
CA THR A 81 -4.04 7.52 0.23
C THR A 81 -5.13 6.48 0.52
N TYR A 82 -6.37 6.91 0.71
CA TYR A 82 -7.53 6.05 0.90
C TYR A 82 -8.20 5.75 -0.44
N VAL A 83 -8.29 4.47 -0.79
CA VAL A 83 -8.96 4.01 -2.01
C VAL A 83 -10.33 3.47 -1.64
N VAL A 84 -11.37 4.09 -2.19
CA VAL A 84 -12.77 3.74 -1.98
C VAL A 84 -13.37 3.22 -3.28
N SER A 85 -14.29 2.25 -3.19
CA SER A 85 -14.97 1.74 -4.39
C SER A 85 -16.09 2.68 -4.85
N SER A 86 -16.36 2.74 -6.15
CA SER A 86 -17.45 3.52 -6.73
C SER A 86 -18.80 3.16 -6.09
N GLY A 87 -19.55 4.18 -5.67
CA GLY A 87 -20.84 4.03 -5.00
C GLY A 87 -20.74 3.77 -3.49
N ASP A 88 -19.56 3.89 -2.89
CA ASP A 88 -19.33 3.72 -1.45
C ASP A 88 -19.00 5.06 -0.76
N ALA A 89 -19.93 6.02 -0.83
CA ALA A 89 -19.75 7.34 -0.23
C ALA A 89 -19.59 7.29 1.29
N PHE A 90 -20.16 6.26 1.93
CA PHE A 90 -20.05 6.06 3.38
C PHE A 90 -18.61 5.79 3.82
N SER A 91 -17.88 4.92 3.11
CA SER A 91 -16.48 4.67 3.44
C SER A 91 -15.60 5.91 3.22
N ALA A 92 -15.92 6.74 2.23
CA ALA A 92 -15.24 8.01 2.01
C ALA A 92 -15.48 9.00 3.17
N SER A 93 -16.73 9.16 3.64
CA SER A 93 -17.02 10.04 4.78
C SER A 93 -16.35 9.55 6.07
N ARG A 94 -16.29 8.23 6.29
CA ARG A 94 -15.59 7.65 7.43
C ARG A 94 -14.08 7.89 7.38
N ALA A 95 -13.46 7.93 6.20
CA ALA A 95 -12.05 8.28 6.06
C ALA A 95 -11.76 9.72 6.52
N VAL A 96 -12.65 10.67 6.18
CA VAL A 96 -12.53 12.06 6.64
C VAL A 96 -12.70 12.15 8.15
N GLU A 97 -13.70 11.47 8.72
CA GLU A 97 -13.92 11.39 10.17
C GLU A 97 -12.68 10.83 10.88
N PHE A 98 -12.11 9.75 10.36
CA PHE A 98 -10.94 9.10 10.92
C PHE A 98 -9.69 9.99 10.92
N GLU A 99 -9.45 10.74 9.84
CA GLU A 99 -8.36 11.72 9.81
C GLU A 99 -8.56 12.86 10.82
N GLY A 100 -9.81 13.29 11.05
CA GLY A 100 -10.13 14.24 12.12
C GLY A 100 -9.78 13.70 13.52
N VAL A 101 -10.00 12.40 13.76
CA VAL A 101 -9.59 11.74 15.01
C VAL A 101 -8.07 11.69 15.15
N LEU A 102 -7.34 11.40 14.07
CA LEU A 102 -5.88 11.43 14.08
C LEU A 102 -5.33 12.84 14.36
N GLU A 103 -5.95 13.87 13.79
CA GLU A 103 -5.58 15.26 14.03
C GLU A 103 -5.80 15.67 15.49
N ALA A 104 -6.96 15.31 16.07
CA ALA A 104 -7.24 15.58 17.48
C ALA A 104 -6.20 14.92 18.40
N ARG A 105 -5.86 13.64 18.15
CA ARG A 105 -4.85 12.90 18.92
C ARG A 105 -3.46 13.49 18.77
N ALA A 106 -3.08 13.96 17.59
CA ALA A 106 -1.81 14.62 17.38
C ALA A 106 -1.69 15.90 18.23
N ARG A 107 -2.76 16.72 18.25
CA ARG A 107 -2.80 17.94 19.09
C ARG A 107 -2.73 17.62 20.59
N GLU A 108 -3.41 16.57 21.04
CA GLU A 108 -3.33 16.11 22.43
C GLU A 108 -1.90 15.65 22.79
N ALA A 109 -1.27 14.84 21.93
CA ALA A 109 0.09 14.37 22.14
C ALA A 109 1.13 15.51 22.15
N GLU A 110 0.94 16.55 21.33
CA GLU A 110 1.76 17.76 21.35
C GLU A 110 1.64 18.51 22.68
N ARG A 111 0.41 18.73 23.17
CA ARG A 111 0.17 19.37 24.48
C ARG A 111 0.79 18.60 25.63
N GLU A 112 0.63 17.28 25.65
CA GLU A 112 1.26 16.43 26.67
C GLU A 112 2.79 16.46 26.61
N LYS A 113 3.37 16.67 25.43
CA LYS A 113 4.82 16.81 25.26
C LYS A 113 5.29 18.15 25.80
N GLU A 114 4.61 19.24 25.45
CA GLU A 114 4.90 20.58 25.98
C GLU A 114 4.81 20.60 27.52
N GLU A 115 3.75 20.02 28.09
CA GLU A 115 3.58 19.94 29.55
C GLU A 115 4.70 19.13 30.22
N ARG A 116 5.12 18.01 29.61
CA ARG A 116 6.28 17.23 30.07
C ARG A 116 7.59 18.01 29.99
N ASP A 117 7.81 18.75 28.92
CA ASP A 117 9.02 19.56 28.73
C ASP A 117 9.07 20.70 29.77
N LEU A 118 7.94 21.37 30.03
CA LEU A 118 7.76 22.36 31.10
C LEU A 118 8.06 21.76 32.49
N ALA A 119 7.53 20.57 32.80
CA ALA A 119 7.80 19.89 34.07
C ALA A 119 9.26 19.43 34.24
N SER A 120 9.93 19.07 33.14
CA SER A 120 11.33 18.59 33.14
C SER A 120 12.38 19.68 33.35
N THR A 121 11.97 20.96 33.35
CA THR A 121 12.85 22.12 33.54
C THR A 121 13.33 22.26 35.01
N ASN A 122 12.83 21.45 35.94
CA ASN A 122 13.38 21.31 37.29
C ASN A 122 14.62 20.39 37.31
N PRO A 123 15.80 20.86 37.76
CA PRO A 123 17.05 20.13 37.59
C PRO A 123 17.21 19.10 38.70
N THR A 124 16.69 17.88 38.53
CA THR A 124 17.09 16.79 39.42
C THR A 124 17.15 15.46 38.68
N ILE A 125 18.39 15.09 38.35
CA ILE A 125 18.91 13.75 38.00
C ILE A 125 18.46 13.19 36.64
N LYS A 126 19.31 13.42 35.62
CA LYS A 126 19.29 12.67 34.35
C LYS A 126 20.08 11.36 34.51
N THR A 127 19.39 10.26 34.79
CA THR A 127 19.98 8.92 34.71
C THR A 127 20.08 8.49 33.25
N ARG A 128 21.31 8.37 32.75
CA ARG A 128 21.68 7.99 31.38
C ARG A 128 21.21 6.56 31.06
N ARG A 129 20.00 6.41 30.50
CA ARG A 129 19.60 5.18 29.78
C ARG A 129 19.96 5.32 28.31
N GLN A 130 21.17 4.88 27.99
CA GLN A 130 21.67 4.72 26.63
C GLN A 130 21.22 3.35 26.11
N ARG A 131 20.06 3.29 25.47
CA ARG A 131 19.62 2.22 24.55
C ARG A 131 18.51 2.78 23.66
N ASP A 132 18.74 2.70 22.35
CA ASP A 132 17.79 2.92 21.23
C ASP A 132 17.72 4.32 20.55
N ASN A 133 18.86 4.81 20.05
CA ASN A 133 19.01 6.05 19.23
C ASN A 133 18.08 6.19 17.99
N ALA A 134 17.33 5.16 17.58
CA ALA A 134 16.54 5.17 16.35
C ALA A 134 15.05 5.51 16.56
N ASP A 135 14.52 5.34 17.77
CA ASP A 135 13.14 5.76 18.10
C ASP A 135 13.09 7.23 18.52
N ASP A 136 14.14 7.70 19.19
CA ASP A 136 14.32 9.12 19.56
C ASP A 136 14.34 10.06 18.35
N THR A 137 14.77 9.58 17.18
CA THR A 137 14.76 10.37 15.93
C THR A 137 13.38 10.42 15.25
N ILE A 138 12.48 9.48 15.53
CA ILE A 138 11.10 9.51 15.01
C ILE A 138 10.20 10.35 15.93
N THR A 139 10.39 10.25 17.25
CA THR A 139 9.65 11.07 18.22
C THR A 139 9.96 12.56 18.11
N ALA A 140 11.09 12.91 17.50
CA ALA A 140 11.47 14.27 17.15
C ALA A 140 10.75 14.82 15.89
N ARG A 141 10.11 13.99 15.07
CA ARG A 141 9.43 14.44 13.83
C ARG A 141 8.08 15.06 14.16
N PRO A 142 7.63 16.08 13.40
CA PRO A 142 6.30 16.65 13.54
C PRO A 142 5.22 15.64 13.14
N PHE A 143 4.02 15.80 13.69
CA PHE A 143 2.87 14.99 13.27
C PHE A 143 2.39 15.43 11.88
N CYS A 144 2.28 14.49 10.94
CA CYS A 144 1.81 14.74 9.59
C CYS A 144 0.29 14.51 9.49
N VAL A 145 -0.49 15.50 9.96
CA VAL A 145 -1.96 15.49 10.00
C VAL A 145 -2.55 16.68 9.26
N GLY A 146 -3.80 16.55 8.80
CA GLY A 146 -4.47 17.60 8.02
C GLY A 146 -4.62 17.27 6.52
N PRO A 147 -5.25 18.17 5.74
CA PRO A 147 -5.70 17.90 4.38
C PRO A 147 -4.57 17.61 3.37
N ASP A 148 -3.35 18.07 3.63
CA ASP A 148 -2.20 17.83 2.75
C ASP A 148 -1.59 16.43 2.95
N HIS A 149 -1.93 15.76 4.05
CA HIS A 149 -1.34 14.49 4.46
C HIS A 149 -2.22 13.27 4.17
N TYR A 150 -3.41 13.47 3.60
CA TYR A 150 -4.24 12.39 3.11
C TYR A 150 -4.93 12.73 1.80
N THR A 151 -5.32 11.70 1.07
CA THR A 151 -6.07 11.87 -0.18
C THR A 151 -7.04 10.71 -0.35
N ILE A 152 -8.26 11.00 -0.80
CA ILE A 152 -9.28 9.99 -1.05
C ILE A 152 -9.45 9.82 -2.56
N THR A 153 -9.24 8.60 -3.05
CA THR A 153 -9.41 8.23 -4.46
C THR A 153 -10.56 7.27 -4.62
N THR A 154 -11.36 7.45 -5.66
CA THR A 154 -12.41 6.49 -6.02
C THR A 154 -11.93 5.58 -7.15
N LEU A 155 -12.06 4.27 -6.98
CA LEU A 155 -11.88 3.28 -8.04
C LEU A 155 -13.20 2.64 -8.43
N PRO A 156 -13.43 2.33 -9.72
CA PRO A 156 -14.61 1.59 -10.14
C PRO A 156 -14.60 0.21 -9.48
N ARG A 157 -15.77 -0.24 -9.03
CA ARG A 157 -15.92 -1.54 -8.38
C ARG A 157 -15.57 -2.66 -9.36
N ALA A 158 -14.66 -3.55 -8.98
CA ALA A 158 -14.22 -4.67 -9.84
C ALA A 158 -15.37 -5.58 -10.30
N ARG A 159 -16.40 -5.72 -9.46
CA ARG A 159 -17.65 -6.42 -9.78
C ARG A 159 -18.85 -5.72 -9.14
N ALA A 160 -19.83 -5.33 -9.94
CA ALA A 160 -21.08 -4.78 -9.45
C ALA A 160 -21.97 -5.86 -8.82
N ILE A 161 -22.90 -5.43 -7.96
CA ILE A 161 -23.90 -6.34 -7.36
C ILE A 161 -24.81 -6.83 -8.49
N HIS A 162 -25.15 -8.13 -8.49
CA HIS A 162 -25.91 -8.80 -9.56
C HIS A 162 -25.23 -8.89 -10.93
N GLN A 163 -23.95 -8.51 -11.04
CA GLN A 163 -23.21 -8.66 -12.28
C GLN A 163 -22.88 -10.14 -12.57
N SER A 164 -23.14 -10.54 -13.82
CA SER A 164 -22.78 -11.87 -14.33
C SER A 164 -21.26 -12.09 -14.33
N LEU A 165 -20.85 -13.33 -14.04
CA LEU A 165 -19.45 -13.74 -14.05
C LEU A 165 -18.78 -13.52 -15.41
N LEU A 166 -19.52 -13.60 -16.51
CA LEU A 166 -18.98 -13.39 -17.87
C LEU A 166 -18.62 -11.93 -18.15
N THR A 167 -19.31 -10.98 -17.53
CA THR A 167 -19.03 -9.54 -17.71
C THR A 167 -18.01 -9.02 -16.70
N THR A 168 -17.71 -9.80 -15.67
CA THR A 168 -16.77 -9.45 -14.59
C THR A 168 -15.35 -9.16 -15.11
N PRO A 169 -14.80 -9.87 -16.11
CA PRO A 169 -13.47 -9.56 -16.64
C PRO A 169 -13.34 -8.13 -17.19
N PHE A 170 -14.40 -7.61 -17.82
CA PHE A 170 -14.39 -6.25 -18.37
C PHE A 170 -14.38 -5.18 -17.28
N THR A 171 -15.19 -5.35 -16.23
CA THR A 171 -15.17 -4.43 -15.09
C THR A 171 -13.89 -4.54 -14.28
N CYS A 172 -13.35 -5.76 -14.11
CA CYS A 172 -12.03 -5.96 -13.51
C CYS A 172 -10.93 -5.26 -14.32
N LEU A 173 -10.96 -5.32 -15.66
CA LEU A 173 -10.01 -4.61 -16.50
C LEU A 173 -10.13 -3.09 -16.36
N LEU A 174 -11.35 -2.56 -16.32
CA LEU A 174 -11.56 -1.13 -16.06
C LEU A 174 -11.01 -0.70 -14.70
N THR A 175 -11.24 -1.50 -13.65
CA THR A 175 -10.65 -1.28 -12.32
C THR A 175 -9.12 -1.38 -12.37
N LEU A 176 -8.56 -2.32 -13.13
CA LEU A 176 -7.12 -2.48 -13.28
C LEU A 176 -6.48 -1.25 -13.91
N LEU A 177 -7.05 -0.75 -15.01
CA LEU A 177 -6.57 0.45 -15.69
C LEU A 177 -6.69 1.68 -14.77
N SER A 178 -7.79 1.78 -14.03
CA SER A 178 -8.01 2.88 -13.09
C SER A 178 -7.07 2.81 -11.87
N ALA A 179 -6.65 1.62 -11.44
CA ALA A 179 -5.78 1.42 -10.29
C ALA A 179 -4.36 1.97 -10.49
N PHE A 180 -3.90 2.14 -11.74
CA PHE A 180 -2.62 2.79 -12.00
C PHE A 180 -2.59 4.26 -11.59
N GLY A 181 -3.73 4.96 -11.63
CA GLY A 181 -3.86 6.35 -11.17
C GLY A 181 -3.37 6.54 -9.74
N PRO A 182 -4.04 5.98 -8.71
CA PRO A 182 -3.60 6.15 -7.32
C PRO A 182 -2.21 5.57 -7.02
N LEU A 183 -1.73 4.59 -7.81
CA LEU A 183 -0.39 4.01 -7.66
C LEU A 183 0.72 4.89 -8.24
N LEU A 184 0.42 5.67 -9.29
CA LEU A 184 1.41 6.46 -10.03
C LEU A 184 1.29 7.97 -9.78
N SER A 185 0.12 8.49 -9.46
CA SER A 185 -0.08 9.93 -9.26
C SER A 185 0.46 10.41 -7.92
N SER A 186 0.89 11.68 -7.92
CA SER A 186 1.23 12.39 -6.69
C SER A 186 -0.05 12.77 -5.94
N PRO A 187 -0.07 12.71 -4.59
CA PRO A 187 -1.15 13.24 -3.77
C PRO A 187 -1.63 14.64 -4.17
N SER A 188 -0.71 15.55 -4.50
CA SER A 188 -1.05 16.92 -4.92
C SER A 188 -1.86 16.98 -6.23
N GLU A 189 -1.73 15.96 -7.09
CA GLU A 189 -2.49 15.85 -8.35
C GLU A 189 -3.89 15.25 -8.14
N LEU A 190 -4.07 14.40 -7.11
CA LEU A 190 -5.37 13.79 -6.83
C LEU A 190 -6.31 14.69 -6.01
N SER A 191 -5.76 15.62 -5.23
CA SER A 191 -6.56 16.53 -4.40
C SER A 191 -7.26 17.64 -5.20
N SER A 192 -7.05 17.76 -6.52
CA SER A 192 -7.59 18.87 -7.32
C SER A 192 -8.26 18.41 -8.63
N PRO A 193 -9.61 18.32 -8.67
CA PRO A 193 -10.35 18.30 -9.94
C PRO A 193 -10.91 19.68 -10.32
N ASN A 194 -10.93 20.68 -9.42
CA ASN A 194 -11.71 21.91 -9.63
C ASN A 194 -11.16 23.15 -8.89
N HIS A 195 -9.88 23.47 -9.07
CA HIS A 195 -9.43 24.82 -8.74
C HIS A 195 -8.51 25.38 -9.82
N ASN A 196 -9.07 26.30 -10.62
CA ASN A 196 -8.31 27.30 -11.37
C ASN A 196 -7.58 28.20 -10.36
N GLN A 197 -6.55 27.68 -9.73
CA GLN A 197 -5.49 28.51 -9.19
C GLN A 197 -4.42 28.60 -10.27
N ASN A 198 -4.10 29.83 -10.63
CA ASN A 198 -2.95 30.18 -11.44
C ASN A 198 -1.74 29.32 -11.04
N PRO A 199 -0.86 28.96 -11.99
CA PRO A 199 0.42 28.38 -11.66
C PRO A 199 1.22 29.45 -10.91
N SER A 200 1.08 29.52 -9.60
CA SER A 200 2.12 30.08 -8.75
C SER A 200 3.28 29.12 -8.90
N THR A 201 4.14 29.44 -9.86
CA THR A 201 5.50 28.95 -10.00
C THR A 201 6.04 28.65 -8.60
N PRO A 202 6.35 27.39 -8.25
CA PRO A 202 7.02 27.15 -6.99
C PRO A 202 8.36 27.87 -7.10
N ALA A 203 8.53 28.91 -6.28
CA ALA A 203 9.82 29.57 -6.12
C ALA A 203 10.86 28.48 -5.84
N PRO A 204 12.05 28.55 -6.46
CA PRO A 204 13.10 27.56 -6.23
C PRO A 204 13.62 27.75 -4.80
N SER A 205 12.97 27.15 -3.81
CA SER A 205 13.60 26.89 -2.53
C SER A 205 14.72 25.90 -2.81
N ALA A 206 15.94 26.29 -2.44
CA ALA A 206 17.19 25.60 -2.80
C ALA A 206 17.38 24.20 -2.16
N SER A 207 16.34 23.63 -1.56
CA SER A 207 16.28 22.25 -1.09
C SER A 207 14.82 21.76 -1.14
N PRO A 208 14.49 20.68 -1.87
CA PRO A 208 13.17 20.07 -1.79
C PRO A 208 12.92 19.62 -0.36
N ASP A 209 11.76 19.97 0.21
CA ASP A 209 11.37 19.41 1.50
C ASP A 209 11.41 17.88 1.40
N PRO A 210 12.07 17.16 2.33
CA PRO A 210 12.18 15.71 2.26
C PRO A 210 10.82 15.00 2.21
N TYR A 211 9.77 15.67 2.69
CA TYR A 211 8.38 15.21 2.66
C TYR A 211 7.74 15.33 1.26
N ASP A 212 8.14 16.32 0.44
CA ASP A 212 7.62 16.50 -0.93
C ASP A 212 8.17 15.43 -1.90
N ILE A 213 9.39 14.91 -1.67
CA ILE A 213 9.92 13.83 -2.51
C ILE A 213 9.07 12.55 -2.39
N SER A 214 8.54 12.27 -1.20
CA SER A 214 7.67 11.11 -0.96
C SER A 214 6.27 11.23 -1.56
N THR A 215 5.82 12.43 -1.93
CA THR A 215 4.56 12.61 -2.67
C THR A 215 4.72 12.14 -4.13
N ARG A 216 5.93 12.30 -4.69
CA ARG A 216 6.27 11.97 -6.08
C ARG A 216 6.69 10.53 -6.30
N THR A 217 6.69 9.68 -5.28
CA THR A 217 6.99 8.25 -5.44
C THR A 217 5.73 7.40 -5.34
N PRO A 218 5.73 6.20 -5.98
CA PRO A 218 4.71 5.20 -5.73
C PRO A 218 4.58 4.89 -4.23
N PRO A 219 3.40 4.44 -3.77
CA PRO A 219 3.21 4.09 -2.37
C PRO A 219 4.20 3.01 -1.95
N SER A 220 4.82 3.22 -0.79
CA SER A 220 5.78 2.27 -0.23
C SER A 220 5.09 1.01 0.31
N LEU A 221 3.85 1.16 0.77
CA LEU A 221 3.04 0.12 1.39
C LEU A 221 1.58 0.23 0.91
N LEU A 222 1.00 -0.90 0.56
CA LEU A 222 -0.40 -1.11 0.25
C LEU A 222 -0.98 -1.99 1.37
N LEU A 223 -1.95 -1.45 2.10
CA LEU A 223 -2.70 -2.18 3.12
C LEU A 223 -4.11 -2.43 2.62
N THR A 224 -4.51 -3.70 2.62
CA THR A 224 -5.83 -4.09 2.13
C THR A 224 -6.44 -5.15 3.04
N ASN A 225 -7.73 -5.04 3.30
CA ASN A 225 -8.58 -6.19 3.57
C ASN A 225 -9.54 -6.33 2.37
N GLY A 226 -10.16 -7.49 2.16
CA GLY A 226 -11.03 -7.72 0.98
C GLY A 226 -11.99 -6.54 0.68
N PRO A 227 -12.30 -6.22 -0.59
CA PRO A 227 -12.99 -7.12 -1.53
C PRO A 227 -12.26 -7.26 -2.88
N ALA A 228 -12.96 -7.63 -3.97
CA ALA A 228 -12.37 -7.86 -5.30
C ALA A 228 -11.53 -6.68 -5.83
N THR A 229 -11.90 -5.43 -5.51
CA THR A 229 -11.12 -4.24 -5.86
C THR A 229 -9.69 -4.30 -5.30
N SER A 230 -9.51 -4.79 -4.06
CA SER A 230 -8.19 -4.98 -3.44
C SER A 230 -7.33 -5.98 -4.23
N VAL A 231 -7.94 -7.05 -4.74
CA VAL A 231 -7.25 -8.05 -5.56
C VAL A 231 -6.71 -7.43 -6.85
N ILE A 232 -7.54 -6.63 -7.51
CA ILE A 232 -7.16 -5.94 -8.76
C ILE A 232 -6.08 -4.88 -8.50
N LEU A 233 -6.15 -4.16 -7.39
CA LEU A 233 -5.14 -3.16 -7.04
C LEU A 233 -3.79 -3.81 -6.74
N ILE A 234 -3.77 -4.95 -6.04
CA ILE A 234 -2.55 -5.72 -5.82
C ILE A 234 -2.01 -6.23 -7.16
N LEU A 235 -2.87 -6.72 -8.07
CA LEU A 235 -2.46 -7.09 -9.42
C LEU A 235 -1.80 -5.91 -10.18
N ALA A 236 -2.38 -4.71 -10.10
CA ALA A 236 -1.77 -3.51 -10.68
C ALA A 236 -0.37 -3.25 -10.10
N SER A 237 -0.21 -3.39 -8.77
CA SER A 237 1.08 -3.22 -8.10
C SER A 237 2.12 -4.26 -8.54
N LEU A 238 1.70 -5.50 -8.80
CA LEU A 238 2.56 -6.55 -9.34
C LEU A 238 3.01 -6.26 -10.76
N ILE A 239 2.12 -5.71 -11.61
CA ILE A 239 2.46 -5.25 -12.96
C ILE A 239 3.52 -4.14 -12.87
N LEU A 240 3.36 -3.17 -11.97
CA LEU A 240 4.36 -2.11 -11.75
C LEU A 240 5.72 -2.69 -11.31
N LYS A 241 5.73 -3.66 -10.39
CA LYS A 241 6.95 -4.37 -9.99
C LYS A 241 7.56 -5.17 -11.15
N PHE A 242 6.74 -5.83 -11.96
CA PHE A 242 7.17 -6.66 -13.09
C PHE A 242 8.01 -5.87 -14.08
N PHE A 243 7.52 -4.71 -14.49
CA PHE A 243 8.20 -3.80 -15.42
C PHE A 243 9.16 -2.81 -14.74
N ASP A 244 9.33 -2.88 -13.41
CA ASP A 244 10.09 -1.92 -12.60
C ASP A 244 9.73 -0.45 -12.86
N ILE A 245 8.45 -0.17 -13.11
CA ILE A 245 7.97 1.18 -13.42
C ILE A 245 8.22 2.07 -12.20
N ARG A 246 8.92 3.19 -12.40
CA ARG A 246 9.36 4.12 -11.34
C ARG A 246 10.19 3.44 -10.23
N GLY A 247 10.88 2.35 -10.56
CA GLY A 247 11.73 1.62 -9.63
C GLY A 247 10.96 0.87 -8.54
N CYS A 248 9.70 0.48 -8.79
CA CYS A 248 8.88 -0.19 -7.76
C CYS A 248 9.54 -1.46 -7.20
N ALA A 249 10.19 -2.26 -8.03
CA ALA A 249 10.89 -3.45 -7.59
C ALA A 249 12.31 -3.13 -7.07
N SER A 250 13.07 -2.31 -7.79
CA SER A 250 14.46 -1.97 -7.43
C SER A 250 14.59 -1.18 -6.13
N GLN A 251 13.61 -0.32 -5.83
CA GLN A 251 13.57 0.47 -4.58
C GLN A 251 12.74 -0.20 -3.47
N GLY A 252 12.14 -1.37 -3.74
CA GLY A 252 11.31 -2.09 -2.78
C GLY A 252 10.04 -1.33 -2.36
N LEU A 253 9.44 -0.60 -3.30
CA LEU A 253 8.15 0.07 -3.13
C LEU A 253 6.99 -0.90 -3.40
N CYS A 254 5.76 -0.41 -3.25
CA CYS A 254 4.55 -1.18 -3.46
C CYS A 254 4.51 -2.48 -2.63
N LYS A 255 5.07 -2.48 -1.41
CA LYS A 255 4.94 -3.63 -0.52
C LYS A 255 3.49 -3.85 -0.18
N THR A 256 3.04 -5.08 -0.09
CA THR A 256 1.62 -5.42 0.04
C THR A 256 1.39 -6.19 1.34
N ILE A 257 0.45 -5.71 2.14
CA ILE A 257 -0.06 -6.42 3.31
C ILE A 257 -1.55 -6.65 3.07
N TYR A 258 -1.92 -7.93 3.03
CA TYR A 258 -3.31 -8.33 3.03
C TYR A 258 -3.68 -8.84 4.42
N VAL A 259 -4.76 -8.30 4.98
CA VAL A 259 -5.36 -8.76 6.23
C VAL A 259 -6.66 -9.48 5.89
N GLU A 260 -6.73 -10.76 6.24
CA GLU A 260 -7.97 -11.53 6.09
C GLU A 260 -9.04 -10.99 7.06
N SER A 261 -10.28 -10.99 6.59
CA SER A 261 -11.40 -10.45 7.36
C SER A 261 -11.66 -11.26 8.61
N PHE A 262 -12.07 -10.57 9.68
CA PHE A 262 -12.40 -11.16 10.97
C PHE A 262 -13.50 -12.23 10.84
N ALA A 263 -14.44 -12.03 9.91
CA ALA A 263 -15.53 -12.97 9.64
C ALA A 263 -15.07 -14.33 9.06
N ARG A 264 -13.80 -14.47 8.67
CA ARG A 264 -13.24 -15.71 8.12
C ARG A 264 -12.49 -16.47 9.21
N VAL A 265 -13.18 -17.42 9.84
CA VAL A 265 -12.63 -18.23 10.93
C VAL A 265 -11.98 -19.52 10.42
N ARG A 266 -12.68 -20.29 9.58
CA ARG A 266 -12.27 -21.67 9.21
C ARG A 266 -11.61 -21.79 7.85
N LYS A 267 -11.89 -20.87 6.93
CA LYS A 267 -11.40 -20.89 5.55
C LYS A 267 -11.10 -19.47 5.09
N LEU A 268 -10.02 -19.33 4.33
CA LEU A 268 -9.67 -18.08 3.65
C LEU A 268 -10.79 -17.62 2.71
N SER A 269 -10.95 -16.31 2.57
CA SER A 269 -11.86 -15.75 1.58
C SER A 269 -11.39 -16.09 0.16
N LEU A 270 -12.25 -15.92 -0.84
CA LEU A 270 -11.83 -16.09 -2.24
C LEU A 270 -10.68 -15.13 -2.59
N SER A 271 -10.76 -13.87 -2.14
CA SER A 271 -9.69 -12.89 -2.27
C SER A 271 -8.43 -13.37 -1.54
N GLY A 272 -8.55 -13.87 -0.31
CA GLY A 272 -7.43 -14.40 0.45
C GLY A 272 -6.72 -15.57 -0.24
N ARG A 273 -7.50 -16.53 -0.76
CA ARG A 273 -6.98 -17.69 -1.51
C ARG A 273 -6.21 -17.29 -2.78
N ILE A 274 -6.58 -16.18 -3.41
CA ILE A 274 -5.87 -15.66 -4.60
C ILE A 274 -4.63 -14.90 -4.15
N LEU A 275 -4.76 -14.03 -3.15
CA LEU A 275 -3.73 -13.09 -2.74
C LEU A 275 -2.59 -13.72 -1.95
N VAL A 276 -2.83 -14.82 -1.24
CA VAL A 276 -1.78 -15.55 -0.51
C VAL A 276 -0.61 -15.99 -1.41
N TRP A 277 -0.80 -16.06 -2.72
CA TRP A 277 0.26 -16.38 -3.68
C TRP A 277 1.18 -15.21 -3.98
N CYS A 278 0.73 -13.97 -3.82
CA CYS A 278 1.41 -12.81 -4.41
C CYS A 278 1.63 -11.61 -3.48
N VAL A 279 0.93 -11.52 -2.35
CA VAL A 279 1.15 -10.43 -1.39
C VAL A 279 2.44 -10.64 -0.61
N ASP A 280 3.08 -9.59 -0.14
CA ASP A 280 4.34 -9.69 0.61
C ASP A 280 4.10 -10.25 2.02
N ARG A 281 3.03 -9.82 2.71
CA ARG A 281 2.55 -10.41 3.98
C ARG A 281 1.07 -10.72 3.92
N PHE A 282 0.71 -11.87 4.47
CA PHE A 282 -0.67 -12.34 4.56
C PHE A 282 -1.02 -12.57 6.02
N LEU A 283 -1.79 -11.65 6.61
CA LEU A 283 -2.14 -11.69 8.04
C LEU A 283 -3.52 -12.33 8.22
N VAL A 284 -3.60 -13.25 9.17
CA VAL A 284 -4.86 -13.87 9.60
C VAL A 284 -5.10 -13.62 11.09
N GLN A 285 -6.38 -13.58 11.45
CA GLN A 285 -6.82 -13.25 12.81
C GLN A 285 -7.20 -14.47 13.65
N TRP A 286 -7.18 -15.67 13.06
CA TRP A 286 -7.57 -16.93 13.66
C TRP A 286 -6.43 -17.93 13.53
N GLU A 287 -6.13 -18.66 14.60
CA GLU A 287 -5.05 -19.66 14.65
C GLU A 287 -5.28 -20.77 13.64
N GLU A 288 -6.54 -21.14 13.40
CA GLU A 288 -6.91 -22.19 12.44
C GLU A 288 -6.55 -21.85 10.99
N LEU A 289 -6.26 -20.59 10.70
CA LEU A 289 -5.84 -20.13 9.39
C LEU A 289 -4.32 -19.98 9.24
N GLU A 290 -3.55 -20.19 10.31
CA GLU A 290 -2.09 -20.12 10.27
C GLU A 290 -1.51 -21.18 9.34
N GLY A 291 -0.48 -20.83 8.57
CA GLY A 291 0.19 -21.74 7.65
C GLY A 291 -0.64 -22.21 6.44
N LEU A 292 -1.86 -21.72 6.25
CA LEU A 292 -2.64 -21.93 5.03
C LEU A 292 -2.02 -21.20 3.82
N GLY A 293 -2.09 -21.86 2.66
CA GLY A 293 -1.56 -21.34 1.40
C GLY A 293 -0.18 -21.91 1.04
N PRO A 294 0.36 -21.53 -0.12
CA PRO A 294 1.62 -22.06 -0.62
C PRO A 294 2.77 -21.68 0.31
N GLY A 295 3.52 -22.67 0.81
CA GLY A 295 4.72 -22.44 1.63
C GLY A 295 4.45 -21.88 3.03
N GLY A 296 3.25 -22.08 3.59
CA GLY A 296 2.95 -21.70 4.98
C GLY A 296 2.92 -20.20 5.24
N ARG A 297 2.38 -19.42 4.30
CA ARG A 297 2.58 -17.96 4.24
C ARG A 297 1.57 -17.13 5.03
N SER A 298 0.47 -17.72 5.51
CA SER A 298 -0.44 -17.01 6.40
C SER A 298 0.13 -16.92 7.81
N GLU A 299 0.28 -15.69 8.29
CA GLU A 299 0.83 -15.34 9.59
C GLU A 299 -0.33 -15.03 10.54
N PHE A 300 -0.48 -15.84 11.60
CA PHE A 300 -1.41 -15.51 12.66
C PHE A 300 -0.86 -14.35 13.50
N TRP A 301 -1.66 -13.29 13.61
CA TRP A 301 -1.28 -12.08 14.37
C TRP A 301 -2.19 -11.83 15.59
N GLY A 302 -3.22 -12.66 15.77
CA GLY A 302 -4.25 -12.44 16.78
C GLY A 302 -5.43 -11.61 16.29
N VAL A 303 -6.33 -11.31 17.22
CA VAL A 303 -7.54 -10.53 16.94
C VAL A 303 -7.14 -9.08 16.73
N LEU A 304 -7.32 -8.63 15.49
CA LEU A 304 -6.89 -7.32 15.02
C LEU A 304 -8.06 -6.31 14.91
N VAL A 305 -9.28 -6.75 15.21
CA VAL A 305 -10.55 -6.00 15.09
C VAL A 305 -11.31 -6.06 16.41
#